data_AF-A0A259K0G9-F1
#
_entry.id   AF-A0A259K0G9-F1
#
_cell.length_a   1.000
_cell.length_b   1.000
_cell.length_c   1.000
_cell.angle_alpha   90.00
_cell.angle_beta   90.00
_cell.angle_gamma   90.00
#
_symmetry.space_group_name_H-M   'P 1'
#
loop_
_entity.id
_entity.type
_entity.pdbx_description
1 polymer ?
#
loop_
_entity_poly.entity_id
_entity_poly.type
_entity_poly.pdbx_seq_one_letter_code
_entity_poly.pdbx_strand_id
1 'polypeptide(L)'
;LLERHYAVSTGVSMQIRRFQLKDVAPGAVLKGDILFTADMGYEIDNMEGLAVTVNAAGETLLTLISDDNFSPIQRTILLRFALAKD
;
A
#
# COMPACT_ATOMS: atom_id res chain seq x y z
N LEU A 1 -6.48 -0.69 -2.48
CA LEU A 1 -6.13 -1.99 -1.88
C LEU A 1 -4.63 -2.03 -1.69
N LEU A 2 -4.19 -2.35 -0.47
CA LEU A 2 -2.80 -2.69 -0.18
C LEU A 2 -2.64 -4.18 -0.42
N GLU A 3 -1.87 -4.56 -1.43
CA GLU A 3 -1.48 -5.94 -1.68
C GLU A 3 -0.07 -6.12 -1.14
N ARG A 4 0.15 -7.20 -0.40
CA ARG A 4 1.38 -7.48 0.35
C ARG A 4 1.99 -8.78 -0.16
N HIS A 5 3.31 -8.84 -0.18
CA HIS A 5 4.05 -10.04 -0.53
C HIS A 5 5.25 -10.21 0.41
N TYR A 6 5.54 -11.46 0.74
CA TYR A 6 6.75 -11.84 1.45
C TYR A 6 7.25 -13.18 0.94
N ALA A 7 8.55 -13.26 0.65
CA ALA A 7 9.26 -14.52 0.50
C ALA A 7 10.69 -14.37 1.02
N VAL A 8 11.26 -15.44 1.59
CA VAL A 8 12.61 -15.42 2.16
C VAL A 8 13.66 -14.97 1.14
N SER A 9 13.50 -15.33 -0.13
CA SER A 9 14.44 -14.99 -1.21
C SER A 9 14.34 -13.56 -1.72
N THR A 10 13.19 -12.91 -1.59
CA THR A 10 12.92 -11.57 -2.16
C THR A 10 12.62 -10.51 -1.12
N GLY A 11 12.49 -10.89 0.16
CA GLY A 11 12.06 -10.00 1.23
C GLY A 11 10.58 -9.64 1.11
N VAL A 12 10.24 -8.44 1.59
CA VAL A 12 8.89 -7.88 1.48
C VAL A 12 8.75 -7.02 0.23
N SER A 13 7.56 -7.05 -0.35
CA SER A 13 7.15 -6.10 -1.38
C SER A 13 5.66 -5.82 -1.27
N MET A 14 5.24 -4.73 -1.90
CA MET A 14 3.85 -4.30 -1.88
C MET A 14 3.45 -3.63 -3.18
N GLN A 15 2.14 -3.56 -3.40
CA GLN A 15 1.56 -2.68 -4.41
C GLN A 15 0.28 -2.04 -3.90
N ILE A 16 -0.02 -0.85 -4.41
CA ILE A 16 -1.32 -0.22 -4.24
C ILE A 16 -2.13 -0.36 -5.52
N ARG A 17 -3.27 -1.04 -5.41
CA ARG A 17 -4.26 -1.13 -6.50
C ARG A 17 -5.46 -0.24 -6.24
N ARG A 18 -5.87 0.52 -7.25
CA ARG A 18 -7.11 1.31 -7.28
C ARG A 18 -8.12 0.64 -8.20
N PHE A 19 -9.35 0.50 -7.74
CA PHE A 19 -10.47 -0.02 -8.52
C PHE A 19 -11.76 0.68 -8.09
N GLN A 20 -12.82 0.53 -8.88
CA GLN A 20 -14.12 1.12 -8.53
C GLN A 20 -14.79 0.28 -7.45
N LEU A 21 -15.40 0.94 -6.46
CA LEU A 21 -16.09 0.25 -5.37
C LEU A 21 -17.20 -0.68 -5.87
N LYS A 22 -17.90 -0.28 -6.95
CA LYS A 22 -18.98 -1.07 -7.57
C LYS A 22 -18.51 -2.43 -8.11
N ASP A 23 -17.21 -2.61 -8.33
CA ASP A 23 -16.65 -3.86 -8.86
C ASP A 23 -16.42 -4.89 -7.72
N VAL A 24 -16.56 -4.48 -6.45
CA VAL A 24 -16.44 -5.35 -5.28
C VAL A 24 -17.75 -6.13 -5.08
N ALA A 25 -17.79 -7.34 -5.65
CA ALA A 25 -18.92 -8.26 -5.56
C ALA A 25 -18.46 -9.71 -5.29
N PRO A 26 -19.32 -10.58 -4.72
CA PRO A 26 -19.00 -11.99 -4.52
C PRO A 26 -18.56 -12.68 -5.83
N GLY A 27 -17.44 -13.39 -5.78
CA GLY A 27 -16.86 -14.08 -6.94
C GLY A 27 -16.21 -13.17 -7.99
N ALA A 28 -16.21 -11.85 -7.80
CA ALA A 28 -15.56 -10.93 -8.72
C ALA A 28 -14.04 -11.02 -8.60
N VAL A 29 -13.36 -11.02 -9.76
CA VAL A 29 -11.92 -10.78 -9.83
C VAL A 29 -11.71 -9.28 -10.02
N LEU A 30 -11.23 -8.61 -8.97
CA LEU A 30 -10.98 -7.17 -9.00
C LEU A 30 -9.88 -6.85 -10.02
N LYS A 31 -10.25 -6.07 -11.03
CA LYS A 31 -9.31 -5.43 -11.95
C LYS A 31 -9.19 -3.96 -11.56
N GLY A 32 -8.00 -3.41 -11.71
CA GLY A 32 -7.76 -2.03 -11.33
C GLY A 32 -6.33 -1.61 -11.60
N ASP A 33 -6.14 -0.30 -11.61
CA ASP A 33 -4.87 0.35 -11.88
C ASP A 33 -3.90 0.08 -10.73
N ILE A 34 -2.68 -0.28 -11.07
CA ILE A 34 -1.57 -0.32 -10.11
C ILE A 34 -1.07 1.12 -10.00
N LEU A 35 -1.26 1.74 -8.83
CA LEU A 35 -0.79 3.10 -8.57
C LEU A 35 0.72 3.13 -8.38
N PHE A 36 1.26 2.16 -7.64
CA PHE A 36 2.69 1.91 -7.55
C PHE A 36 2.97 0.50 -7.01
N THR A 37 4.21 0.06 -7.26
CA THR A 37 4.83 -1.14 -6.68
C THR A 37 6.11 -0.72 -5.96
N ALA A 38 6.39 -1.32 -4.81
CA ALA A 38 7.60 -1.04 -4.04
C ALA A 38 8.13 -2.34 -3.41
N ASP A 39 9.45 -2.46 -3.37
CA ASP A 39 10.20 -3.54 -2.72
C ASP A 39 11.22 -2.94 -1.75
N MET A 40 12.09 -3.77 -1.19
CA MET A 40 13.14 -3.37 -0.24
C MET A 40 14.13 -2.30 -0.78
N GLY A 41 14.16 -2.05 -2.09
CA GLY A 41 14.94 -0.96 -2.68
C GLY A 41 14.27 0.41 -2.57
N TYR A 42 12.99 0.43 -2.25
CA TYR A 42 12.24 1.62 -1.86
C TYR A 42 12.16 1.63 -0.33
N GLU A 43 12.07 2.80 0.29
CA GLU A 43 12.03 2.97 1.75
C GLU A 43 10.71 2.49 2.38
N ILE A 44 10.29 1.27 2.04
CA ILE A 44 9.15 0.52 2.55
C ILE A 44 9.66 -0.59 3.47
N ASP A 45 8.72 -1.24 4.13
CA ASP A 45 8.97 -2.43 4.96
C ASP A 45 7.68 -3.29 4.92
N ASN A 46 7.40 -4.10 5.93
CA ASN A 46 6.19 -4.89 6.05
C ASN A 46 4.94 -4.00 6.25
N MET A 47 4.54 -3.28 5.19
CA MET A 47 3.38 -2.39 5.20
C MET A 47 2.13 -3.22 5.44
N GLU A 48 1.44 -2.93 6.54
CA GLU A 48 0.30 -3.71 7.05
C GLU A 48 -1.00 -2.91 6.99
N GLY A 49 -0.90 -1.60 7.17
CA GLY A 49 -2.05 -0.70 7.20
C GLY A 49 -2.05 0.28 6.03
N LEU A 50 -3.25 0.58 5.53
CA LEU A 50 -3.52 1.65 4.59
C LEU A 50 -4.74 2.45 5.08
N ALA A 51 -4.56 3.76 5.18
CA ALA A 51 -5.66 4.71 5.31
C ALA A 51 -5.69 5.65 4.10
N VAL A 52 -6.90 5.97 3.64
CA VAL A 52 -7.13 6.93 2.55
C VAL A 52 -7.95 8.08 3.10
N THR A 53 -7.43 9.29 2.98
CA THR A 53 -8.06 10.52 3.50
C THR A 53 -8.06 11.60 2.43
N VAL A 54 -8.97 12.56 2.52
CA VAL A 54 -8.94 13.77 1.68
C VAL A 54 -8.61 14.96 2.57
N ASN A 55 -7.61 15.76 2.20
CA ASN A 55 -7.25 16.94 2.96
C ASN A 55 -8.10 18.16 2.58
N ALA A 56 -7.89 19.30 3.26
CA ALA A 56 -8.62 20.54 2.98
C ALA A 56 -8.38 21.12 1.57
N ALA A 57 -7.27 20.75 0.93
CA ALA A 57 -6.95 21.13 -0.45
C ALA A 57 -7.59 20.18 -1.50
N GLY A 58 -8.32 19.14 -1.06
CA GLY A 58 -8.96 18.17 -1.95
C GLY A 58 -7.99 17.11 -2.50
N GLU A 59 -6.81 16.94 -1.91
CA GLU A 59 -5.85 15.90 -2.30
C GLU A 59 -6.21 14.59 -1.63
N THR A 60 -6.16 13.49 -2.39
CA THR A 60 -6.27 12.13 -1.85
C THR A 60 -4.93 11.73 -1.25
N LEU A 61 -4.90 11.52 0.06
CA LEU A 61 -3.70 11.14 0.80
C LEU A 61 -3.76 9.65 1.17
N LEU A 62 -2.72 8.92 0.79
CA LEU A 62 -2.48 7.54 1.17
C LEU A 62 -1.51 7.54 2.35
N THR A 63 -1.96 7.05 3.50
CA THR A 63 -1.11 6.84 4.69
C THR A 63 -0.88 5.34 4.85
N LEU A 64 0.38 4.93 4.90
CA LEU A 64 0.80 3.55 5.04
C LEU A 64 1.61 3.36 6.32
N ILE A 65 1.38 2.27 7.03
CA ILE A 65 2.13 1.92 8.25
C ILE A 65 2.70 0.51 8.13
N SER A 66 3.96 0.36 8.53
CA SER A 66 4.63 -0.93 8.69
C SER A 66 4.47 -1.46 10.10
N ASP A 67 4.29 -2.78 10.22
CA ASP A 67 4.49 -3.52 11.47
C ASP A 67 5.86 -4.21 11.42
N ASP A 68 6.63 -4.07 12.50
CA ASP A 68 7.93 -4.71 12.62
C ASP A 68 7.85 -6.18 13.04
N ASN A 69 6.66 -6.73 13.37
CA ASN A 69 6.46 -8.10 13.86
C ASN A 69 7.44 -8.52 14.98
N PHE A 70 7.92 -7.59 15.81
CA PHE A 70 8.98 -7.85 16.80
C PHE A 70 10.31 -8.34 16.19
N SER A 71 10.54 -8.09 14.90
CA SER A 71 11.76 -8.42 14.18
C SER A 71 12.78 -7.28 14.28
N PRO A 72 14.05 -7.57 14.62
CA PRO A 72 15.10 -6.54 14.66
C PRO A 72 15.52 -6.02 13.28
N ILE A 73 15.06 -6.66 12.20
CA ILE A 73 15.37 -6.28 10.80
C ILE A 73 14.28 -5.37 10.23
N GLN A 74 13.04 -5.51 10.71
CA GLN A 74 11.91 -4.74 10.21
C GLN A 74 11.82 -3.41 10.94
N ARG A 75 11.30 -2.40 10.24
CA ARG A 75 11.18 -1.03 10.72
C ARG A 75 9.72 -0.67 10.90
N THR A 76 9.42 -0.05 12.04
CA THR A 76 8.15 0.66 12.22
C THR A 76 8.24 2.02 11.52
N ILE A 77 7.65 2.11 10.32
CA ILE A 77 7.65 3.32 9.48
C ILE A 77 6.22 3.77 9.16
N LEU A 78 6.03 5.09 9.07
CA LEU A 78 4.79 5.73 8.63
C LEU A 78 5.09 6.59 7.40
N LEU A 79 4.48 6.25 6.27
CA LEU A 79 4.65 6.96 5.01
C LEU A 79 3.34 7.62 4.61
N ARG A 80 3.42 8.83 4.03
CA ARG A 80 2.24 9.52 3.52
C ARG A 80 2.52 10.10 2.13
N PHE A 81 1.65 9.78 1.19
CA PHE A 81 1.75 10.20 -0.21
C PHE A 81 0.48 10.95 -0.61
N ALA A 82 0.64 12.01 -1.39
CA ALA A 82 -0.47 12.57 -2.15
C ALA A 82 -0.60 11.81 -3.47
N LEU A 83 -1.81 11.39 -3.81
CA LEU A 83 -2.10 10.83 -5.13
C LEU A 83 -1.99 11.96 -6.16
N ALA A 84 -1.03 11.84 -7.07
CA ALA A 84 -0.89 12.77 -8.18
C ALA A 84 -2.19 12.81 -8.99
N LYS A 85 -2.59 14.01 -9.41
CA LYS A 85 -3.65 14.18 -10.41
C LYS A 85 -3.05 13.90 -11.78
N ASP A 86 -3.81 13.23 -12.63
CA ASP A 86 -3.50 13.09 -14.06
C ASP A 86 -3.54 14.45 -14.77
#